data_AF-A0A969MIG0-F1
#
_entry.id   AF-A0A969MIG0-F1
#
_cell.length_a   1.000
_cell.length_b   1.000
_cell.length_c   1.000
_cell.angle_alpha   90.00
_cell.angle_beta   90.00
_cell.angle_gamma   90.00
#
_symmetry.space_group_name_H-M   'P 1'
#
loop_
_entity.id
_entity.type
_entity.pdbx_description
1 polymer ?
#
loop_
_entity_poly.entity_id
_entity_poly.type
_entity_poly.pdbx_seq_one_letter_code
_entity_poly.pdbx_strand_id
1 'polypeptide(L)'
;MYIQNQNPLSININPPGIQSGMPGETIKIYIIVTNNGQQDAVINLFLNLDEEFQKLIGWFNSPRESISLNSNQSSHEIIFEFPIPVNASPGYYNYTLVIDAPEDYPQHTPINCPSQIKILSKEQTKIGLNDATFFIKPSTNPNKPLIFKPGEPLQLEVQINNNSDRVDRFRLNCPDLDENWFTISYPKTGLESSGLTEVNALELNNKSQSTILLQLHPPIDALEGNYNPAIRLHSENHPDLVLLDLVYTQIPPNYRLDIELKTVLGQVSFRPGQYILSIINQGNLIRELIFNAESRDEDEICKYNFDPTEVKLLPLKEAEISLKVKPRGWWRRPWLGGGRTINFQVELEDKQKYPLPDRQNHATLIWKSRPIWQFLLLLLFALGFFGGVAFIIWRLLNPEPLKIINFSANNSEILEGGEVRLNWEITKYNQLKKLELNVKEPESSKAFVFEGNILNELNKNGQSPCKNEQNKLICDNFYMGKKVLKENIPSIYKHSIAKVAYHFREKILNKRNRKNQSQF
;
A
#
# COMPACT_ATOMS: atom_id res chain seq x y z
N MET A 1 52.67 4.18 -56.35
CA MET A 1 53.36 5.00 -55.33
C MET A 1 52.28 5.53 -54.41
N TYR A 2 52.15 4.94 -53.22
CA TYR A 2 51.19 5.38 -52.22
C TYR A 2 51.73 6.64 -51.55
N ILE A 3 51.13 7.79 -51.84
CA ILE A 3 51.36 9.02 -51.08
C ILE A 3 50.74 8.77 -49.71
N GLN A 4 51.56 8.66 -48.67
CA GLN A 4 51.08 8.70 -47.29
C GLN A 4 50.33 10.03 -47.11
N ASN A 5 49.06 9.96 -46.70
CA ASN A 5 48.26 11.10 -46.25
C ASN A 5 48.96 11.76 -45.07
N GLN A 6 49.87 12.70 -45.34
CA GLN A 6 50.41 13.61 -44.34
C GLN A 6 49.42 14.77 -44.20
N ASN A 7 49.02 15.07 -42.96
CA ASN A 7 48.15 16.19 -42.66
C ASN A 7 48.90 17.49 -43.05
N PRO A 8 48.30 18.40 -43.86
CA PRO A 8 48.98 19.63 -44.30
C PRO A 8 49.35 20.58 -43.16
N LEU A 9 48.80 20.39 -41.95
CA LEU A 9 49.10 21.22 -40.78
C LEU A 9 49.82 20.39 -39.69
N SER A 10 50.91 20.91 -39.14
CA SER A 10 51.55 20.37 -37.93
C SER A 10 51.43 21.35 -36.76
N ILE A 11 51.12 20.81 -35.58
CA ILE A 11 50.82 21.60 -34.38
C ILE A 11 51.81 21.23 -33.28
N ASN A 12 52.41 22.23 -32.66
CA ASN A 12 53.25 22.08 -31.48
C ASN A 12 52.63 22.86 -30.31
N ILE A 13 52.37 22.16 -29.20
CA ILE A 13 51.81 22.73 -27.98
C ILE A 13 52.90 22.72 -26.91
N ASN A 14 53.22 23.90 -26.39
CA ASN A 14 54.23 24.10 -25.36
C ASN A 14 53.60 24.85 -24.18
N PRO A 15 53.84 24.44 -22.93
CA PRO A 15 54.36 23.14 -22.49
C PRO A 15 53.51 21.94 -22.98
N PRO A 16 54.14 20.79 -23.28
CA PRO A 16 53.41 19.57 -23.66
C PRO A 16 52.72 18.93 -22.45
N GLY A 17 51.60 18.25 -22.67
CA GLY A 17 50.88 17.49 -21.65
C GLY A 17 49.96 18.31 -20.76
N ILE A 18 49.61 17.74 -19.60
CA ILE A 18 48.65 18.32 -18.65
C ILE A 18 49.32 19.49 -17.93
N GLN A 19 48.68 20.66 -17.99
CA GLN A 19 49.14 21.85 -17.30
C GLN A 19 48.53 21.94 -15.92
N SER A 20 49.31 22.36 -14.93
CA SER A 20 48.81 22.57 -13.57
C SER A 20 48.96 24.01 -13.11
N GLY A 21 47.99 24.51 -12.36
CA GLY A 21 48.01 25.84 -11.77
C GLY A 21 47.22 25.90 -10.48
N MET A 22 47.48 26.93 -9.67
CA MET A 22 46.80 27.17 -8.41
C MET A 22 45.68 28.23 -8.55
N PRO A 23 44.68 28.21 -7.66
CA PRO A 23 43.73 29.31 -7.51
C PRO A 23 44.41 30.70 -7.43
N GLY A 24 44.01 31.59 -8.35
CA GLY A 24 44.56 32.94 -8.50
C GLY A 24 45.74 33.08 -9.47
N GLU A 25 46.25 31.98 -10.05
CA GLU A 25 47.30 32.03 -11.07
C GLU A 25 46.72 32.12 -12.49
N THR A 26 47.58 32.37 -13.47
CA THR A 26 47.23 32.33 -14.90
C THR A 26 48.10 31.30 -15.60
N ILE A 27 47.47 30.28 -16.19
CA ILE A 27 48.16 29.29 -17.01
C ILE A 27 48.27 29.85 -18.43
N LYS A 28 49.44 29.73 -19.05
CA LYS A 28 49.66 30.13 -20.44
C LYS A 28 50.00 28.91 -21.29
N ILE A 29 49.33 28.77 -22.42
CA ILE A 29 49.59 27.72 -23.40
C ILE A 29 50.03 28.36 -24.70
N TYR A 30 51.18 27.94 -25.19
CA TYR A 30 51.81 28.42 -26.41
C TYR A 30 51.56 27.42 -27.53
N ILE A 31 51.02 27.88 -28.65
CA ILE A 31 50.73 27.04 -29.81
C ILE A 31 51.47 27.59 -31.01
N ILE A 32 52.15 26.69 -31.71
CA ILE A 32 52.79 26.97 -33.00
C ILE A 32 52.13 26.05 -34.03
N VAL A 33 51.62 26.66 -35.10
CA VAL A 33 51.05 25.93 -36.24
C VAL A 33 51.97 26.13 -37.44
N THR A 34 52.32 25.03 -38.11
CA THR A 34 53.10 25.08 -39.35
C THR A 34 52.24 24.56 -40.49
N ASN A 35 52.13 25.36 -41.55
CA ASN A 35 51.49 24.96 -42.79
C ASN A 35 52.51 24.22 -43.66
N ASN A 36 52.50 22.89 -43.67
CA ASN A 36 53.30 22.03 -44.54
C ASN A 36 52.61 21.73 -45.89
N GLY A 37 51.44 22.33 -46.13
CA GLY A 37 50.69 22.18 -47.38
C GLY A 37 51.30 23.00 -48.52
N GLN A 38 50.84 22.75 -49.74
CA GLN A 38 51.35 23.38 -50.97
C GLN A 38 50.69 24.72 -51.32
N GLN A 39 49.77 25.21 -50.48
CA GLN A 39 49.01 26.44 -50.69
C GLN A 39 49.02 27.27 -49.41
N ASP A 40 48.77 28.56 -49.55
CA ASP A 40 48.58 29.46 -48.42
C ASP A 40 47.22 29.18 -47.78
N ALA A 41 47.10 29.37 -46.46
CA ALA A 41 45.88 29.04 -45.73
C ALA A 41 45.59 30.00 -44.58
N VAL A 42 44.30 30.28 -44.36
CA VAL A 42 43.76 30.94 -43.18
C VAL A 42 43.32 29.89 -42.17
N ILE A 43 43.98 29.88 -41.02
CA ILE A 43 43.80 28.88 -39.97
C ILE A 43 43.19 29.56 -38.75
N ASN A 44 42.03 29.06 -38.32
CA ASN A 44 41.35 29.49 -37.12
C ASN A 44 41.69 28.55 -35.96
N LEU A 45 42.14 29.10 -34.85
CA LEU A 45 42.39 28.36 -33.62
C LEU A 45 41.35 28.79 -32.59
N PHE A 46 40.66 27.86 -31.96
CA PHE A 46 39.76 28.18 -30.86
C PHE A 46 39.70 27.05 -29.83
N LEU A 47 39.35 27.40 -28.60
CA LEU A 47 39.21 26.44 -27.52
C LEU A 47 37.74 26.05 -27.34
N ASN A 48 37.45 24.75 -27.32
CA ASN A 48 36.17 24.24 -26.87
C ASN A 48 36.32 23.74 -25.42
N LEU A 49 35.58 24.36 -24.50
CA LEU A 49 35.67 24.11 -23.07
C LEU A 49 34.45 23.28 -22.64
N ASP A 50 34.63 22.33 -21.71
CA ASP A 50 33.51 21.62 -21.11
C ASP A 50 32.66 22.53 -20.20
N GLU A 51 31.43 22.13 -19.89
CA GLU A 51 30.50 22.96 -19.10
C GLU A 51 31.03 23.32 -17.71
N GLU A 52 31.78 22.41 -17.10
CA GLU A 52 32.38 22.61 -15.78
C GLU A 52 33.49 23.66 -15.84
N PHE A 53 34.34 23.60 -16.86
CA PHE A 53 35.41 24.57 -17.05
C PHE A 53 34.85 25.93 -17.46
N GLN A 54 33.86 26.00 -18.36
CA GLN A 54 33.20 27.27 -18.73
C GLN A 54 32.63 28.01 -17.52
N LYS A 55 31.96 27.30 -16.62
CA LYS A 55 31.43 27.87 -15.37
C LYS A 55 32.54 28.39 -14.45
N LEU A 56 33.69 27.71 -14.43
CA LEU A 56 34.83 28.10 -13.61
C LEU A 56 35.48 29.39 -14.11
N ILE A 57 35.83 29.49 -15.38
CA ILE A 57 36.51 30.68 -15.93
C ILE A 57 35.56 31.82 -16.33
N GLY A 58 34.25 31.59 -16.37
CA GLY A 58 33.25 32.63 -16.68
C GLY A 58 33.27 33.11 -18.14
N TRP A 59 33.89 32.35 -19.04
CA TRP A 59 33.92 32.65 -20.47
C TRP A 59 32.63 32.20 -21.13
N PHE A 60 31.82 33.17 -21.57
CA PHE A 60 30.63 32.92 -22.38
C PHE A 60 30.95 32.76 -23.87
N ASN A 61 32.12 33.23 -24.31
CA ASN A 61 32.64 33.05 -25.66
C ASN A 61 34.03 32.41 -25.58
N SER A 62 34.26 31.34 -26.35
CA SER A 62 35.58 30.73 -26.43
C SER A 62 36.59 31.66 -27.10
N PRO A 63 37.84 31.73 -26.58
CA PRO A 63 38.88 32.52 -27.21
C PRO A 63 39.18 31.91 -28.58
N ARG A 64 39.32 32.79 -29.57
CA ARG A 64 39.57 32.43 -30.96
C ARG A 64 40.62 33.36 -31.54
N GLU A 65 41.54 32.78 -32.28
CA GLU A 65 42.58 33.46 -33.03
C GLU A 65 42.54 33.01 -34.49
N SER A 66 42.95 33.87 -35.41
CA SER A 66 42.99 33.56 -36.84
C SER A 66 44.32 34.03 -37.43
N ILE A 67 45.00 33.13 -38.14
CA ILE A 67 46.31 33.37 -38.72
C ILE A 67 46.30 33.05 -40.21
N SER A 68 47.00 33.85 -41.00
CA SER A 68 47.29 33.56 -42.40
C SER A 68 48.73 33.03 -42.51
N LEU A 69 48.92 31.82 -43.00
CA LEU A 69 50.23 31.20 -43.17
C LEU A 69 50.48 30.83 -44.63
N ASN A 70 51.63 31.23 -45.14
CA ASN A 70 52.07 30.80 -46.46
C ASN A 70 52.47 29.31 -46.44
N SER A 71 52.55 28.68 -47.61
CA SER A 71 53.09 27.32 -47.75
C SER A 71 54.48 27.19 -47.11
N ASN A 72 54.67 26.13 -46.32
CA ASN A 72 55.87 25.80 -45.54
C ASN A 72 56.28 26.86 -44.49
N GLN A 73 55.34 27.65 -44.01
CA GLN A 73 55.57 28.66 -42.97
C GLN A 73 55.01 28.22 -41.60
N SER A 74 55.76 28.53 -40.54
CA SER A 74 55.30 28.43 -39.15
C SER A 74 54.72 29.75 -38.65
N SER A 75 53.70 29.66 -37.81
CA SER A 75 53.15 30.80 -37.08
C SER A 75 54.13 31.31 -36.03
N HIS A 76 53.90 32.55 -35.59
CA HIS A 76 54.41 33.01 -34.30
C HIS A 76 53.72 32.25 -33.15
N GLU A 77 54.28 32.31 -31.95
CA GLU A 77 53.66 31.69 -30.77
C GLU A 77 52.32 32.36 -30.46
N ILE A 78 51.25 31.57 -30.54
CA ILE A 78 49.90 31.99 -30.16
C ILE A 78 49.71 31.62 -28.68
N ILE A 79 49.30 32.60 -27.87
CA ILE A 79 49.20 32.44 -26.41
C ILE A 79 47.72 32.42 -26.02
N PHE A 80 47.27 31.31 -25.42
CA PHE A 80 46.01 31.30 -24.68
C PHE A 80 46.29 31.39 -23.19
N GLU A 81 45.69 32.38 -22.54
CA GLU A 81 45.81 32.63 -21.10
C GLU A 81 44.54 32.18 -20.37
N PHE A 82 44.71 31.32 -19.37
CA PHE A 82 43.63 30.79 -18.53
C PHE A 82 43.76 31.38 -17.12
N PRO A 83 43.03 32.46 -16.79
CA PRO A 83 43.02 33.00 -15.44
C PRO A 83 42.20 32.08 -14.52
N ILE A 84 42.83 31.49 -13.50
CA ILE A 84 42.16 30.61 -12.54
C ILE A 84 41.55 31.48 -11.43
N PRO A 85 40.23 31.43 -11.20
CA PRO A 85 39.60 32.13 -10.08
C PRO A 85 40.19 31.74 -8.72
N VAL A 86 40.20 32.68 -7.78
CA VAL A 86 40.71 32.44 -6.40
C VAL A 86 39.89 31.40 -5.63
N ASN A 87 38.65 31.16 -6.03
CA ASN A 87 37.71 30.19 -5.46
C ASN A 87 37.57 28.91 -6.30
N ALA A 88 38.49 28.65 -7.23
CA ALA A 88 38.47 27.45 -8.05
C ALA A 88 38.63 26.17 -7.20
N SER A 89 37.75 25.19 -7.41
CA SER A 89 37.86 23.88 -6.77
C SER A 89 39.02 23.08 -7.38
N PRO A 90 39.74 22.28 -6.58
CA PRO A 90 40.77 21.40 -7.11
C PRO A 90 40.15 20.29 -7.98
N GLY A 91 40.78 19.98 -9.11
CA GLY A 91 40.20 19.03 -10.07
C GLY A 91 40.91 19.03 -11.42
N TYR A 92 40.41 18.19 -12.33
CA TYR A 92 40.82 18.17 -13.73
C TYR A 92 39.72 18.78 -14.59
N TYR A 93 40.09 19.71 -15.45
CA TYR A 93 39.19 20.44 -16.34
C TYR A 93 39.60 20.19 -17.79
N ASN A 94 38.66 19.74 -18.62
CA ASN A 94 38.97 19.34 -19.98
C ASN A 94 38.74 20.50 -20.94
N TYR A 95 39.59 20.57 -21.95
CA TYR A 95 39.37 21.44 -23.09
C TYR A 95 39.86 20.74 -24.37
N THR A 96 39.31 21.16 -25.51
CA THR A 96 39.77 20.73 -26.82
C THR A 96 40.25 21.96 -27.58
N LEU A 97 41.53 21.96 -27.95
CA LEU A 97 42.03 22.93 -28.91
C LEU A 97 41.60 22.49 -30.31
N VAL A 98 40.90 23.37 -31.02
CA VAL A 98 40.39 23.13 -32.37
C VAL A 98 41.15 24.02 -33.34
N ILE A 99 41.75 23.39 -34.36
CA ILE A 99 42.46 24.07 -35.45
C ILE A 99 41.65 23.82 -36.72
N ASP A 100 41.10 24.86 -37.30
CA ASP A 100 40.17 24.76 -38.42
C ASP A 100 40.55 25.69 -39.59
N ALA A 101 40.64 25.14 -40.80
CA ALA A 101 40.89 25.86 -42.04
C ALA A 101 39.86 25.41 -43.09
N PRO A 102 38.57 25.79 -42.91
CA PRO A 102 37.46 25.20 -43.66
C PRO A 102 37.46 25.55 -45.15
N GLU A 103 38.06 26.68 -45.54
CA GLU A 103 38.14 27.10 -46.94
C GLU A 103 39.36 26.48 -47.66
N ASP A 104 40.48 26.34 -46.95
CA ASP A 104 41.75 25.92 -47.55
C ASP A 104 42.01 24.41 -47.40
N TYR A 105 41.72 23.82 -46.24
CA TYR A 105 41.94 22.40 -45.97
C TYR A 105 40.69 21.66 -45.45
N PRO A 106 39.52 21.74 -46.13
CA PRO A 106 38.25 21.18 -45.66
C PRO A 106 38.26 19.66 -45.42
N GLN A 107 39.17 18.93 -46.08
CA GLN A 107 39.28 17.48 -45.93
C GLN A 107 40.17 17.05 -44.75
N HIS A 108 40.92 17.98 -44.16
CA HIS A 108 41.91 17.71 -43.12
C HIS A 108 41.66 18.47 -41.82
N THR A 109 40.74 19.44 -41.82
CA THR A 109 40.31 20.19 -40.65
C THR A 109 38.81 20.01 -40.39
N PRO A 110 38.31 20.17 -39.15
CA PRO A 110 39.04 20.59 -37.95
C PRO A 110 39.94 19.50 -37.36
N ILE A 111 41.13 19.90 -36.89
CA ILE A 111 42.00 19.06 -36.08
C ILE A 111 41.67 19.32 -34.61
N ASN A 112 41.29 18.26 -33.89
CA ASN A 112 40.93 18.34 -32.48
C ASN A 112 42.06 17.79 -31.60
N CYS A 113 42.57 18.63 -30.71
CA CYS A 113 43.60 18.28 -29.73
C CYS A 113 42.98 18.32 -28.32
N PRO A 114 42.43 17.20 -27.81
CA PRO A 114 41.90 17.14 -26.46
C PRO A 114 43.04 17.22 -25.44
N SER A 115 42.82 18.00 -24.38
CA SER A 115 43.81 18.24 -23.33
C SER A 115 43.12 18.57 -22.00
N GLN A 116 43.93 18.67 -20.94
CA GLN A 116 43.45 18.87 -19.58
C GLN A 116 44.29 19.89 -18.84
N ILE A 117 43.63 20.63 -17.95
CA ILE A 117 44.26 21.44 -16.91
C ILE A 117 43.95 20.83 -15.55
N LYS A 118 44.98 20.70 -14.70
CA LYS A 118 44.86 20.25 -13.33
C LYS A 118 44.94 21.45 -12.38
N ILE A 119 43.82 21.79 -11.75
CA ILE A 119 43.80 22.78 -10.68
C ILE A 119 44.22 22.07 -9.39
N LEU A 120 45.33 22.52 -8.81
CA LEU A 120 45.84 22.00 -7.55
C LEU A 120 45.14 22.67 -6.37
N SER A 121 44.99 21.95 -5.27
CA SER A 121 44.57 22.56 -4.01
C SER A 121 45.61 23.58 -3.59
N LYS A 122 45.20 24.82 -3.36
CA LYS A 122 46.09 25.83 -2.76
C LYS A 122 46.07 25.65 -1.25
N GLU A 123 47.00 24.87 -0.74
CA GLU A 123 47.25 24.83 0.70
C GLU A 123 48.73 25.11 0.98
N GLN A 124 48.91 26.03 1.95
CA GLN A 124 50.14 26.59 2.52
C GLN A 124 50.60 27.92 1.89
N THR A 125 50.42 28.99 2.67
CA THR A 125 51.32 30.16 2.70
C THR A 125 52.73 29.67 2.44
N LYS A 126 53.44 30.29 1.48
CA LYS A 126 54.81 29.92 1.07
C LYS A 126 55.66 29.63 2.32
N ILE A 127 55.78 28.35 2.69
CA ILE A 127 56.46 27.91 3.91
C ILE A 127 57.91 28.34 3.77
N GLY A 128 58.29 29.34 4.56
CA GLY A 128 59.67 29.76 4.70
C GLY A 128 60.50 28.58 5.22
N LEU A 129 61.80 28.57 4.91
CA LEU A 129 62.71 27.51 5.34
C LEU A 129 62.73 27.30 6.87
N ASN A 130 62.26 28.30 7.63
CA ASN A 130 62.20 28.33 9.10
C ASN A 130 60.77 28.28 9.66
N ASP A 131 59.75 28.09 8.83
CA ASP A 131 58.37 28.05 9.30
C ASP A 131 58.07 26.69 9.96
N ALA A 132 57.15 26.71 10.93
CA ALA A 132 56.71 25.49 11.57
C ALA A 132 55.96 24.59 10.58
N THR A 133 56.14 23.28 10.72
CA THR A 133 55.42 22.28 9.92
C THR A 133 54.72 21.28 10.82
N PHE A 134 53.68 20.62 10.32
CA PHE A 134 53.03 19.54 11.04
C PHE A 134 52.55 18.43 10.11
N PHE A 135 52.38 17.23 10.67
CA PHE A 135 51.91 16.04 9.97
C PHE A 135 50.99 15.24 10.88
N ILE A 136 49.97 14.61 10.29
CA ILE A 136 49.00 13.79 11.01
C ILE A 136 49.29 12.31 10.79
N LYS A 137 49.24 11.51 11.86
CA LYS A 137 49.32 10.05 11.82
C LYS A 137 48.07 9.40 12.43
N PRO A 138 47.52 8.34 11.83
CA PRO A 138 47.89 7.78 10.53
C PRO A 138 47.54 8.73 9.36
N SER A 139 48.29 8.62 8.25
CA SER A 139 48.02 9.44 7.06
C SER A 139 46.75 8.99 6.35
N THR A 140 46.00 9.97 5.84
CA THR A 140 44.68 9.74 5.21
C THR A 140 44.62 10.44 3.86
N ASN A 141 43.76 9.96 2.96
CA ASN A 141 43.48 10.60 1.68
C ASN A 141 42.09 10.17 1.19
N PRO A 142 41.52 10.82 0.15
CA PRO A 142 40.19 10.47 -0.35
C PRO A 142 40.00 9.00 -0.74
N ASN A 143 41.06 8.32 -1.19
CA ASN A 143 41.03 6.92 -1.61
C ASN A 143 41.29 5.94 -0.45
N LYS A 144 41.76 6.44 0.69
CA LYS A 144 42.06 5.65 1.90
C LYS A 144 41.65 6.43 3.15
N PRO A 145 40.34 6.62 3.37
CA PRO A 145 39.83 7.24 4.60
C PRO A 145 40.03 6.30 5.80
N LEU A 146 40.06 6.88 7.01
CA LEU A 146 40.02 6.13 8.25
C LEU A 146 38.58 5.69 8.54
N ILE A 147 38.39 4.38 8.70
CA ILE A 147 37.07 3.84 9.02
C ILE A 147 36.80 4.06 10.49
N PHE A 148 35.71 4.77 10.76
CA PHE A 148 35.25 5.10 12.10
C PHE A 148 34.20 4.08 12.56
N LYS A 149 34.36 3.50 13.75
CA LYS A 149 33.30 2.68 14.36
C LYS A 149 32.57 3.51 15.41
N PRO A 150 31.24 3.70 15.31
CA PRO A 150 30.49 4.45 16.31
C PRO A 150 30.76 3.92 17.73
N GLY A 151 31.11 4.82 18.65
CA GLY A 151 31.44 4.50 20.05
C GLY A 151 32.90 4.14 20.35
N GLU A 152 33.76 3.98 19.33
CA GLU A 152 35.22 3.79 19.53
C GLU A 152 35.97 5.08 19.16
N PRO A 153 36.70 5.72 20.08
CA PRO A 153 37.45 6.93 19.74
C PRO A 153 38.59 6.62 18.76
N LEU A 154 38.74 7.43 17.72
CA LEU A 154 39.84 7.36 16.77
C LEU A 154 40.95 8.30 17.22
N GLN A 155 42.10 7.73 17.54
CA GLN A 155 43.26 8.50 17.98
C GLN A 155 44.13 8.89 16.79
N LEU A 156 44.47 10.17 16.73
CA LEU A 156 45.35 10.80 15.77
C LEU A 156 46.52 11.45 16.51
N GLU A 157 47.71 11.31 15.94
CA GLU A 157 48.91 11.98 16.41
C GLU A 157 49.23 13.14 15.48
N VAL A 158 49.20 14.36 16.02
CA VAL A 158 49.57 15.58 15.29
C VAL A 158 51.02 15.91 15.68
N GLN A 159 51.96 15.56 14.79
CA GLN A 159 53.38 15.79 15.00
C GLN A 159 53.74 17.19 14.49
N ILE A 160 54.26 18.02 15.38
CA ILE A 160 54.60 19.42 15.10
C ILE A 160 56.11 19.58 15.16
N ASN A 161 56.66 20.30 14.19
CA ASN A 161 58.07 20.62 14.14
C ASN A 161 58.25 22.15 14.09
N ASN A 162 58.87 22.70 15.13
CA ASN A 162 59.23 24.11 15.17
C ASN A 162 60.59 24.31 14.49
N ASN A 163 60.58 24.60 13.19
CA ASN A 163 61.80 24.90 12.44
C ASN A 163 62.32 26.32 12.67
N SER A 164 61.69 27.13 13.53
CA SER A 164 62.15 28.49 13.78
C SER A 164 63.33 28.52 14.76
N ASP A 165 63.99 29.67 14.84
CA ASP A 165 65.08 29.90 15.79
C ASP A 165 64.58 30.38 17.17
N ARG A 166 63.25 30.43 17.38
CA ARG A 166 62.59 30.91 18.59
C ARG A 166 61.70 29.83 19.21
N VAL A 167 61.43 29.95 20.51
CA VAL A 167 60.39 29.15 21.19
C VAL A 167 59.03 29.62 20.67
N ASP A 168 58.14 28.68 20.34
CA ASP A 168 56.80 28.96 19.83
C ASP A 168 55.75 28.12 20.55
N ARG A 169 54.51 28.61 20.54
CA ARG A 169 53.38 27.99 21.21
C ARG A 169 52.30 27.68 20.20
N PHE A 170 51.90 26.41 20.16
CA PHE A 170 51.00 25.86 19.16
C PHE A 170 49.66 25.45 19.76
N ARG A 171 48.56 25.86 19.11
CA ARG A 171 47.20 25.46 19.49
C ARG A 171 46.53 24.77 18.32
N LEU A 172 45.93 23.61 18.61
CA LEU A 172 45.19 22.85 17.62
C LEU A 172 43.71 23.23 17.68
N ASN A 173 43.04 23.27 16.53
CA ASN A 173 41.60 23.48 16.41
C ASN A 173 41.03 22.66 15.25
N CYS A 174 39.75 22.27 15.37
CA CYS A 174 39.00 21.57 14.33
C CYS A 174 37.76 22.40 13.95
N PRO A 175 37.87 23.40 13.07
CA PRO A 175 36.78 24.35 12.80
C PRO A 175 35.51 23.71 12.21
N ASP A 176 35.62 22.54 11.60
CA ASP A 176 34.51 21.86 10.92
C ASP A 176 33.75 20.87 11.82
N LEU A 177 34.20 20.68 13.06
CA LEU A 177 33.61 19.76 14.02
C LEU A 177 33.06 20.49 15.23
N ASP A 178 31.94 20.01 15.75
CA ASP A 178 31.44 20.45 17.05
C ASP A 178 32.44 20.05 18.16
N GLU A 179 32.51 20.84 19.23
CA GLU A 179 33.47 20.64 20.34
C GLU A 179 33.32 19.26 21.02
N ASN A 180 32.13 18.67 20.95
CA ASN A 180 31.84 17.35 21.50
C ASN A 180 32.23 16.19 20.59
N TRP A 181 32.78 16.43 19.39
CA TRP A 181 33.28 15.39 18.49
C TRP A 181 34.76 15.09 18.67
N PHE A 182 35.49 15.90 19.42
CA PHE A 182 36.93 15.71 19.55
C PHE A 182 37.47 16.15 20.91
N THR A 183 38.60 15.56 21.29
CA THR A 183 39.36 15.92 22.48
C THR A 183 40.81 16.13 22.08
N ILE A 184 41.39 17.26 22.47
CA ILE A 184 42.79 17.59 22.24
C ILE A 184 43.53 17.43 23.56
N SER A 185 44.57 16.60 23.59
CA SER A 185 45.44 16.44 24.75
C SER A 185 46.87 16.87 24.41
N TYR A 186 47.36 17.85 25.17
CA TYR A 186 48.72 18.37 25.05
C TYR A 186 49.65 17.60 26.01
N PRO A 187 50.90 17.32 25.60
CA PRO A 187 51.86 16.63 26.46
C PRO A 187 52.26 17.51 27.65
N LYS A 188 52.30 16.91 28.85
CA LYS A 188 52.70 17.61 30.08
C LYS A 188 54.20 17.85 30.09
N THR A 189 54.62 19.09 30.28
CA THR A 189 56.04 19.50 30.28
C THR A 189 56.70 19.40 31.66
N GLY A 190 55.99 18.90 32.68
CA GLY A 190 56.54 18.63 34.02
C GLY A 190 56.68 19.86 34.94
N LEU A 191 56.28 21.05 34.48
CA LEU A 191 56.27 22.30 35.26
C LEU A 191 54.91 22.60 35.94
N GLU A 192 53.93 21.72 35.78
CA GLU A 192 52.61 21.83 36.40
C GLU A 192 52.68 21.43 37.87
N SER A 193 52.98 22.39 38.74
CA SER A 193 52.88 22.22 40.19
C SER A 193 51.42 22.18 40.64
N SER A 194 51.15 21.35 41.65
CA SER A 194 49.84 21.08 42.26
C SER A 194 48.88 22.27 42.26
N GLY A 195 47.85 22.19 41.42
CA GLY A 195 46.59 22.94 41.61
C GLY A 195 46.21 23.96 40.53
N LEU A 196 46.99 24.21 39.48
CA LEU A 196 46.63 25.22 38.48
C LEU A 196 46.94 24.83 37.02
N THR A 197 45.87 24.92 36.22
CA THR A 197 45.77 25.10 34.75
C THR A 197 45.83 23.85 33.86
N GLU A 198 44.73 23.62 33.12
CA GLU A 198 44.73 22.78 31.91
C GLU A 198 45.73 23.36 30.90
N VAL A 199 46.56 22.48 30.33
CA VAL A 199 47.50 22.86 29.27
C VAL A 199 46.72 22.99 27.97
N ASN A 200 46.47 24.23 27.55
CA ASN A 200 45.65 24.53 26.36
C ASN A 200 46.47 24.73 25.08
N ALA A 201 47.78 24.48 25.13
CA ALA A 201 48.70 24.69 24.01
C ALA A 201 50.01 23.91 24.22
N LEU A 202 50.67 23.55 23.13
CA LEU A 202 51.99 22.94 23.12
C LEU A 202 53.08 24.02 23.03
N GLU A 203 53.98 24.09 23.99
CA GLU A 203 55.19 24.92 23.91
C GLU A 203 56.35 24.10 23.33
N LEU A 204 56.99 24.61 22.27
CA LEU A 204 58.13 23.97 21.60
C LEU A 204 59.34 24.88 21.53
N ASN A 205 60.48 24.36 21.97
CA ASN A 205 61.78 25.01 21.78
C ASN A 205 62.16 25.11 20.29
N ASN A 206 63.16 25.92 20.00
CA ASN A 206 63.72 26.05 18.66
C ASN A 206 64.24 24.70 18.13
N LYS A 207 64.00 24.43 16.84
CA LYS A 207 64.41 23.19 16.16
C LYS A 207 63.99 21.90 16.89
N SER A 208 62.84 21.93 17.57
CA SER A 208 62.32 20.79 18.34
C SER A 208 60.98 20.31 17.79
N GLN A 209 60.65 19.06 18.12
CA GLN A 209 59.42 18.40 17.71
C GLN A 209 58.69 17.82 18.92
N SER A 210 57.36 17.79 18.86
CA SER A 210 56.52 17.07 19.81
C SER A 210 55.18 16.71 19.16
N THR A 211 54.37 15.94 19.88
CA THR A 211 53.10 15.39 19.40
C THR A 211 51.96 15.91 20.25
N ILE A 212 50.90 16.39 19.61
CA ILE A 212 49.58 16.59 20.22
C ILE A 212 48.73 15.37 19.93
N LEU A 213 48.03 14.87 20.95
CA LEU A 213 47.06 13.81 20.78
C LEU A 213 45.71 14.43 20.41
N LEU A 214 45.14 14.03 19.27
CA LEU A 214 43.78 14.38 18.88
C LEU A 214 42.94 13.10 18.88
N GLN A 215 41.90 13.05 19.71
CA GLN A 215 40.94 11.96 19.70
C GLN A 215 39.65 12.44 19.06
N LEU A 216 39.22 11.80 17.99
CA LEU A 216 37.91 11.99 17.39
C LEU A 216 36.93 10.99 18.02
N HIS A 217 35.74 11.44 18.38
CA HIS A 217 34.66 10.66 18.98
C HIS A 217 33.29 11.17 18.46
N PRO A 218 32.90 10.80 17.23
CA PRO A 218 31.59 11.14 16.69
C PRO A 218 30.51 10.54 17.60
N PRO A 219 29.36 11.23 17.72
CA PRO A 219 28.29 10.81 18.58
C PRO A 219 27.67 9.51 18.07
N ILE A 220 26.97 8.79 18.95
CA ILE A 220 26.43 7.45 18.66
C ILE A 220 25.34 7.50 17.57
N ASP A 221 24.69 8.66 17.39
CA ASP A 221 23.69 8.93 16.36
C ASP A 221 24.28 9.56 15.07
N ALA A 222 25.62 9.63 14.95
CA ALA A 222 26.28 10.12 13.75
C ALA A 222 25.88 9.27 12.52
N LEU A 223 25.46 9.96 11.47
CA LEU A 223 25.00 9.33 10.23
C LEU A 223 26.15 8.65 9.48
N GLU A 224 25.82 7.67 8.67
CA GLU A 224 26.77 7.10 7.71
C GLU A 224 27.25 8.17 6.73
N GLY A 225 28.51 8.10 6.32
CA GLY A 225 29.06 9.05 5.37
C GLY A 225 30.54 9.31 5.51
N ASN A 226 31.05 10.19 4.65
CA ASN A 226 32.42 10.67 4.70
C ASN A 226 32.48 11.98 5.48
N TYR A 227 33.35 12.05 6.47
CA TYR A 227 33.60 13.23 7.28
C TYR A 227 35.07 13.62 7.11
N ASN A 228 35.31 14.83 6.62
CA ASN A 228 36.65 15.30 6.26
C ASN A 228 37.00 16.56 7.05
N PRO A 229 37.12 16.48 8.39
CA PRO A 229 37.42 17.65 9.20
C PRO A 229 38.79 18.23 8.88
N ALA A 230 38.86 19.56 8.77
CA ALA A 230 40.11 20.28 8.75
C ALA A 230 40.71 20.36 10.15
N ILE A 231 42.00 20.08 10.23
CA ILE A 231 42.81 20.22 11.43
C ILE A 231 43.68 21.45 11.22
N ARG A 232 43.44 22.47 12.03
CA ARG A 232 44.13 23.76 11.95
C ARG A 232 45.10 23.89 13.11
N LEU A 233 46.35 24.21 12.78
CA LEU A 233 47.38 24.51 13.76
C LEU A 233 47.66 26.02 13.77
N HIS A 234 47.58 26.62 14.95
CA HIS A 234 47.85 28.03 15.18
C HIS A 234 49.18 28.20 15.88
N SER A 235 50.09 28.98 15.28
CA SER A 235 51.32 29.48 15.91
C SER A 235 51.04 30.83 16.57
N GLU A 236 51.50 31.03 17.81
CA GLU A 236 51.43 32.33 18.48
C GLU A 236 52.44 33.34 17.92
N ASN A 237 53.62 32.87 17.51
CA ASN A 237 54.64 33.75 16.92
C ASN A 237 54.36 34.14 15.47
N HIS A 238 53.65 33.31 14.71
CA HIS A 238 53.31 33.52 13.31
C HIS A 238 51.81 33.35 13.09
N PRO A 239 50.98 34.32 13.50
CA PRO A 239 49.52 34.22 13.38
C PRO A 239 49.03 34.19 11.92
N ASP A 240 49.83 34.74 11.01
CA ASP A 240 49.54 34.73 9.56
C ASP A 240 49.89 33.40 8.89
N LEU A 241 50.61 32.51 9.58
CA LEU A 241 50.95 31.18 9.07
C LEU A 241 49.72 30.28 9.13
N VAL A 242 49.19 29.93 7.96
CA VAL A 242 48.05 29.02 7.85
C VAL A 242 48.56 27.58 7.71
N LEU A 243 48.54 26.85 8.83
CA LEU A 243 48.83 25.42 8.90
C LEU A 243 47.51 24.66 8.99
N LEU A 244 47.13 23.97 7.91
CA LEU A 244 45.88 23.22 7.79
C LEU A 244 46.15 21.90 7.05
N ASP A 245 45.47 20.85 7.47
CA ASP A 245 45.48 19.52 6.83
C ASP A 245 44.10 18.87 7.02
N LEU A 246 43.70 17.98 6.11
CA LEU A 246 42.41 17.30 6.14
C LEU A 246 42.56 15.87 6.63
N VAL A 247 41.68 15.45 7.54
CA VAL A 247 41.59 14.05 7.95
C VAL A 247 40.40 13.40 7.28
N TYR A 248 40.64 12.50 6.34
CA TYR A 248 39.58 11.77 5.66
C TYR A 248 39.09 10.62 6.53
N THR A 249 37.84 10.68 6.96
CA THR A 249 37.21 9.62 7.77
C THR A 249 35.90 9.16 7.14
N GLN A 250 35.51 7.91 7.42
CA GLN A 250 34.29 7.31 6.90
C GLN A 250 33.56 6.55 8.01
N ILE A 251 32.30 6.89 8.23
CA ILE A 251 31.38 6.11 9.07
C ILE A 251 30.65 5.11 8.16
N PRO A 252 30.86 3.79 8.31
CA PRO A 252 30.20 2.78 7.50
C PRO A 252 28.71 2.68 7.86
N PRO A 253 27.88 2.22 6.91
CA PRO A 253 26.45 2.03 7.17
C PRO A 253 26.20 0.82 8.09
N ASN A 254 25.31 1.02 9.07
CA ASN A 254 24.80 0.00 9.97
C ASN A 254 23.28 -0.11 9.80
N TYR A 255 22.82 -1.19 9.18
CA TYR A 255 21.41 -1.37 8.81
C TYR A 255 20.52 -2.02 9.89
N ARG A 256 21.00 -2.14 11.13
CA ARG A 256 20.25 -2.84 12.19
C ARG A 256 18.91 -2.17 12.48
N LEU A 257 17.84 -2.93 12.29
CA LEU A 257 16.47 -2.53 12.55
C LEU A 257 15.80 -3.64 13.34
N ASP A 258 15.27 -3.31 14.51
CA ASP A 258 14.53 -4.24 15.34
C ASP A 258 13.04 -4.01 15.13
N ILE A 259 12.30 -5.09 14.92
CA ILE A 259 10.87 -5.06 14.64
C ILE A 259 10.17 -6.08 15.52
N GLU A 260 9.12 -5.65 16.21
CA GLU A 260 8.30 -6.49 17.06
C GLU A 260 6.81 -6.22 16.82
N LEU A 261 6.04 -7.28 16.53
CA LEU A 261 4.59 -7.19 16.36
C LEU A 261 3.87 -7.74 17.60
N LYS A 262 3.15 -6.87 18.29
CA LYS A 262 2.37 -7.19 19.50
C LYS A 262 0.89 -7.28 19.19
N THR A 263 0.23 -8.33 19.70
CA THR A 263 -1.22 -8.50 19.58
C THR A 263 -1.92 -7.83 20.74
N VAL A 264 -2.76 -6.83 20.48
CA VAL A 264 -3.59 -6.16 21.50
C VAL A 264 -4.98 -6.80 21.55
N LEU A 265 -5.60 -6.99 20.38
CA LEU A 265 -6.91 -7.62 20.25
C LEU A 265 -6.91 -8.59 19.07
N GLY A 266 -6.58 -9.85 19.34
CA GLY A 266 -6.50 -10.92 18.34
C GLY A 266 -7.81 -11.70 18.11
N GLN A 267 -8.85 -11.47 18.91
CA GLN A 267 -10.13 -12.18 18.77
C GLN A 267 -11.30 -11.22 18.56
N VAL A 268 -12.00 -11.34 17.43
CA VAL A 268 -13.01 -10.37 17.03
C VAL A 268 -14.29 -10.98 16.47
N SER A 269 -15.37 -10.22 16.57
CA SER A 269 -16.68 -10.56 15.99
C SER A 269 -17.07 -9.56 14.90
N PHE A 270 -17.25 -8.29 15.28
CA PHE A 270 -17.62 -7.17 14.40
C PHE A 270 -16.62 -6.02 14.44
N ARG A 271 -15.84 -5.91 15.52
CA ARG A 271 -14.78 -4.90 15.68
C ARG A 271 -13.52 -5.34 14.92
N PRO A 272 -12.70 -4.40 14.44
CA PRO A 272 -11.39 -4.76 13.89
C PRO A 272 -10.47 -5.30 14.99
N GLY A 273 -9.62 -6.26 14.65
CA GLY A 273 -8.50 -6.67 15.48
C GLY A 273 -7.49 -5.54 15.56
N GLN A 274 -6.73 -5.48 16.65
CA GLN A 274 -5.76 -4.42 16.91
C GLN A 274 -4.41 -5.03 17.24
N TYR A 275 -3.38 -4.51 16.58
CA TYR A 275 -1.99 -4.91 16.73
C TYR A 275 -1.12 -3.65 16.78
N ILE A 276 0.01 -3.74 17.45
CA ILE A 276 1.01 -2.66 17.53
C ILE A 276 2.31 -3.21 16.94
N LEU A 277 2.84 -2.51 15.95
CA LEU A 277 4.14 -2.78 15.36
C LEU A 277 5.14 -1.80 15.97
N SER A 278 6.04 -2.29 16.80
CA SER A 278 7.13 -1.51 17.41
C SER A 278 8.39 -1.69 16.57
N ILE A 279 8.99 -0.57 16.18
CA ILE A 279 10.17 -0.54 15.31
C ILE A 279 11.23 0.34 15.98
N ILE A 280 12.44 -0.17 16.09
CA ILE A 280 13.57 0.53 16.69
C ILE A 280 14.73 0.53 15.69
N ASN A 281 15.18 1.73 15.29
CA ASN A 281 16.33 1.89 14.44
C ASN A 281 17.61 1.84 15.28
N GLN A 282 18.26 0.69 15.34
CA GLN A 282 19.57 0.54 16.00
C GLN A 282 20.74 0.81 15.04
N GLY A 283 20.42 1.21 13.82
CA GLY A 283 21.35 1.62 12.80
C GLY A 283 21.73 3.09 12.92
N ASN A 284 22.57 3.53 11.99
CA ASN A 284 22.99 4.92 11.83
C ASN A 284 22.43 5.57 10.56
N LEU A 285 21.55 4.89 9.81
CA LEU A 285 20.90 5.46 8.64
C LEU A 285 19.52 6.00 9.00
N ILE A 286 19.09 7.01 8.26
CA ILE A 286 17.68 7.45 8.26
C ILE A 286 16.87 6.45 7.44
N ARG A 287 15.81 5.87 8.04
CA ARG A 287 14.97 4.85 7.39
C ARG A 287 13.60 5.44 7.06
N GLU A 288 13.14 5.31 5.82
CA GLU A 288 11.78 5.66 5.44
C GLU A 288 11.01 4.40 5.10
N LEU A 289 10.17 3.96 6.05
CA LEU A 289 9.52 2.66 6.04
C LEU A 289 8.07 2.80 5.61
N ILE A 290 7.63 1.92 4.71
CA ILE A 290 6.25 1.75 4.26
C ILE A 290 5.73 0.41 4.77
N PHE A 291 4.49 0.40 5.27
CA PHE A 291 3.90 -0.76 5.90
C PHE A 291 2.79 -1.35 5.04
N ASN A 292 2.92 -2.64 4.74
CA ASN A 292 1.91 -3.44 4.07
C ASN A 292 1.60 -4.69 4.89
N ALA A 293 0.48 -5.33 4.59
CA ALA A 293 0.13 -6.61 5.19
C ALA A 293 -0.65 -7.45 4.19
N GLU A 294 -0.34 -8.73 4.17
CA GLU A 294 -0.98 -9.69 3.29
C GLU A 294 -1.50 -10.90 4.07
N SER A 295 -2.58 -11.50 3.53
CA SER A 295 -3.09 -12.77 4.03
C SER A 295 -2.14 -13.87 3.60
N ARG A 296 -1.77 -14.76 4.52
CA ARG A 296 -1.00 -15.97 4.16
C ARG A 296 -1.89 -17.08 3.61
N ASP A 297 -3.19 -16.96 3.82
CA ASP A 297 -4.19 -17.88 3.27
C ASP A 297 -4.60 -17.39 1.86
N GLU A 298 -4.83 -18.29 0.90
CA GLU A 298 -5.16 -18.00 -0.52
C GLU A 298 -6.34 -17.03 -0.72
N ASP A 299 -7.22 -16.92 0.28
CA ASP A 299 -8.35 -16.01 0.27
C ASP A 299 -8.00 -14.66 0.95
N GLU A 300 -8.04 -13.55 0.22
CA GLU A 300 -7.97 -12.18 0.80
C GLU A 300 -9.22 -11.83 1.62
N ILE A 301 -9.28 -12.32 2.86
CA ILE A 301 -10.47 -12.18 3.72
C ILE A 301 -10.41 -10.93 4.59
N CYS A 302 -9.26 -10.27 4.72
CA CYS A 302 -9.08 -9.12 5.62
C CYS A 302 -8.77 -7.83 4.88
N LYS A 303 -9.17 -6.70 5.48
CA LYS A 303 -8.66 -5.37 5.18
C LYS A 303 -7.70 -4.97 6.29
N TYR A 304 -6.48 -4.59 5.91
CA TYR A 304 -5.44 -4.10 6.80
C TYR A 304 -5.39 -2.57 6.69
N ASN A 305 -5.21 -1.89 7.82
CA ASN A 305 -5.06 -0.44 7.86
C ASN A 305 -4.03 -0.07 8.90
N PHE A 306 -2.92 0.52 8.45
CA PHE A 306 -1.86 1.06 9.29
C PHE A 306 -2.13 2.54 9.59
N ASP A 307 -1.74 2.97 10.78
CA ASP A 307 -1.83 4.35 11.24
C ASP A 307 -0.60 4.65 12.12
N PRO A 308 0.40 5.37 11.60
CA PRO A 308 0.55 5.88 10.21
C PRO A 308 0.93 4.78 9.18
N THR A 309 0.76 5.06 7.88
CA THR A 309 1.13 4.14 6.77
C THR A 309 2.60 4.18 6.38
N GLU A 310 3.30 5.26 6.73
CA GLU A 310 4.72 5.45 6.51
C GLU A 310 5.36 6.15 7.71
N VAL A 311 6.62 5.86 7.98
CA VAL A 311 7.38 6.50 9.07
C VAL A 311 8.81 6.80 8.61
N LYS A 312 9.28 8.00 8.94
CA LYS A 312 10.70 8.37 8.87
C LYS A 312 11.34 8.18 10.24
N LEU A 313 12.28 7.25 10.33
CA LEU A 313 12.92 6.85 11.58
C LEU A 313 14.40 7.26 11.58
N LEU A 314 14.74 8.16 12.49
CA LEU A 314 16.13 8.59 12.71
C LEU A 314 16.93 7.51 13.46
N PRO A 315 18.27 7.55 13.42
CA PRO A 315 19.12 6.68 14.24
C PRO A 315 18.73 6.68 15.71
N LEU A 316 18.77 5.51 16.34
CA LEU A 316 18.46 5.28 17.76
C LEU A 316 17.05 5.72 18.20
N LYS A 317 16.14 5.98 17.25
CA LYS A 317 14.74 6.31 17.54
C LYS A 317 13.84 5.10 17.34
N GLU A 318 12.74 5.13 18.06
CA GLU A 318 11.68 4.14 17.99
C GLU A 318 10.38 4.75 17.46
N ALA A 319 9.54 3.91 16.86
CA ALA A 319 8.20 4.26 16.41
C ALA A 319 7.23 3.10 16.69
N GLU A 320 6.01 3.45 17.07
CA GLU A 320 4.91 2.50 17.24
C GLU A 320 3.82 2.79 16.21
N ILE A 321 3.42 1.75 15.48
CA ILE A 321 2.42 1.84 14.42
C ILE A 321 1.22 0.98 14.77
N SER A 322 0.02 1.56 14.71
CA SER A 322 -1.21 0.84 14.96
C SER A 322 -1.70 0.13 13.70
N LEU A 323 -1.89 -1.19 13.78
CA LEU A 323 -2.47 -2.00 12.72
C LEU A 323 -3.88 -2.46 13.10
N LYS A 324 -4.87 -2.06 12.30
CA LYS A 324 -6.26 -2.53 12.41
C LYS A 324 -6.56 -3.56 11.34
N VAL A 325 -7.00 -4.75 11.75
CA VAL A 325 -7.32 -5.87 10.84
C VAL A 325 -8.81 -6.16 10.87
N LYS A 326 -9.50 -5.99 9.75
CA LYS A 326 -10.96 -6.19 9.67
C LYS A 326 -11.33 -7.27 8.66
N PRO A 327 -12.00 -8.35 9.07
CA PRO A 327 -12.56 -9.33 8.12
C PRO A 327 -13.59 -8.69 7.17
N ARG A 328 -13.58 -9.12 5.91
CA ARG A 328 -14.48 -8.75 4.82
C ARG A 328 -15.56 -9.81 4.63
N GLY A 329 -16.71 -9.41 4.07
CA GLY A 329 -17.79 -10.31 3.69
C GLY A 329 -18.45 -10.98 4.90
N TRP A 330 -19.40 -10.29 5.55
CA TRP A 330 -20.06 -10.76 6.78
C TRP A 330 -20.67 -12.18 6.67
N TRP A 331 -21.04 -12.63 5.47
CA TRP A 331 -21.54 -13.98 5.19
C TRP A 331 -20.48 -15.09 5.33
N ARG A 332 -19.18 -14.77 5.22
CA ARG A 332 -18.07 -15.72 5.39
C ARG A 332 -17.78 -16.06 6.86
N ARG A 333 -18.44 -15.38 7.80
CA ARG A 333 -18.32 -15.66 9.23
C ARG A 333 -18.92 -17.02 9.56
N PRO A 334 -18.18 -17.94 10.20
CA PRO A 334 -18.68 -19.28 10.54
C PRO A 334 -19.94 -19.23 11.41
N TRP A 335 -20.88 -20.13 11.15
CA TRP A 335 -22.12 -20.25 11.95
C TRP A 335 -21.92 -21.06 13.23
N LEU A 336 -21.00 -22.03 13.22
CA LEU A 336 -20.75 -22.98 14.31
C LEU A 336 -19.23 -23.13 14.55
N GLY A 337 -18.83 -23.51 15.76
CA GLY A 337 -17.42 -23.81 16.12
C GLY A 337 -16.64 -22.66 16.78
N GLY A 338 -15.32 -22.83 16.92
CA GLY A 338 -14.41 -21.93 17.65
C GLY A 338 -14.04 -20.62 16.94
N GLY A 339 -14.54 -20.39 15.73
CA GLY A 339 -14.17 -19.26 14.88
C GLY A 339 -13.15 -19.64 13.80
N ARG A 340 -12.95 -18.74 12.83
CA ARG A 340 -11.97 -18.92 11.74
C ARG A 340 -10.68 -18.22 12.12
N THR A 341 -9.57 -18.96 12.18
CA THR A 341 -8.22 -18.39 12.29
C THR A 341 -7.79 -17.86 10.93
N ILE A 342 -7.27 -16.64 10.90
CA ILE A 342 -6.74 -15.99 9.71
C ILE A 342 -5.31 -15.62 10.02
N ASN A 343 -4.37 -16.17 9.26
CA ASN A 343 -2.95 -15.88 9.42
C ASN A 343 -2.57 -14.78 8.44
N PHE A 344 -1.86 -13.76 8.93
CA PHE A 344 -1.39 -12.67 8.09
C PHE A 344 0.06 -12.34 8.44
N GLN A 345 0.76 -11.74 7.47
CA GLN A 345 2.11 -11.24 7.66
C GLN A 345 2.14 -9.74 7.42
N VAL A 346 2.97 -9.06 8.21
CA VAL A 346 3.28 -7.65 8.03
C VAL A 346 4.56 -7.56 7.21
N GLU A 347 4.48 -6.85 6.10
CA GLU A 347 5.58 -6.58 5.19
C GLU A 347 6.06 -5.15 5.39
N LEU A 348 7.37 -4.99 5.50
CA LEU A 348 8.02 -3.70 5.49
C LEU A 348 8.72 -3.52 4.16
N GLU A 349 8.59 -2.32 3.60
CA GLU A 349 9.41 -1.88 2.49
C GLU A 349 10.15 -0.60 2.91
N ASP A 350 11.43 -0.54 2.61
CA ASP A 350 12.24 0.66 2.81
C ASP A 350 12.29 1.42 1.49
N LYS A 351 11.95 2.71 1.47
CA LYS A 351 11.91 3.52 0.23
C LYS A 351 13.26 3.55 -0.49
N GLN A 352 14.35 3.52 0.28
CA GLN A 352 15.72 3.51 -0.22
C GLN A 352 16.22 2.09 -0.53
N LYS A 353 15.39 1.06 -0.30
CA LYS A 353 15.68 -0.36 -0.52
C LYS A 353 16.87 -0.87 0.30
N TYR A 354 17.09 -0.28 1.48
CA TYR A 354 18.08 -0.80 2.42
C TYR A 354 17.68 -2.19 2.93
N PRO A 355 18.67 -3.05 3.27
CA PRO A 355 18.37 -4.37 3.80
C PRO A 355 17.53 -4.27 5.07
N LEU A 356 16.51 -5.12 5.13
CA LEU A 356 15.62 -5.30 6.27
C LEU A 356 15.96 -6.64 6.95
N PRO A 357 15.68 -6.80 8.25
CA PRO A 357 15.87 -8.08 8.91
C PRO A 357 14.97 -9.16 8.28
N ASP A 358 15.51 -10.35 8.03
CA ASP A 358 14.79 -11.52 7.48
C ASP A 358 13.70 -12.10 8.41
N ARG A 359 13.34 -11.39 9.47
CA ARG A 359 12.36 -11.83 10.46
C ARG A 359 10.96 -11.58 9.94
N GLN A 360 10.27 -12.65 9.57
CA GLN A 360 8.87 -12.58 9.16
C GLN A 360 7.97 -12.22 10.35
N ASN A 361 7.23 -11.11 10.23
CA ASN A 361 6.33 -10.62 11.27
C ASN A 361 4.93 -11.23 11.11
N HIS A 362 4.77 -12.45 11.60
CA HIS A 362 3.51 -13.18 11.54
C HIS A 362 2.59 -12.86 12.71
N ALA A 363 1.29 -12.74 12.41
CA ALA A 363 0.25 -12.65 13.42
C ALA A 363 -1.01 -13.40 12.99
N THR A 364 -1.87 -13.67 13.97
CA THR A 364 -3.12 -14.41 13.77
C THR A 364 -4.30 -13.61 14.28
N LEU A 365 -5.39 -13.64 13.51
CA LEU A 365 -6.68 -13.07 13.87
C LEU A 365 -7.71 -14.20 13.98
N ILE A 366 -8.39 -14.29 15.11
CA ILE A 366 -9.47 -15.25 15.32
C ILE A 366 -10.81 -14.55 15.12
N TRP A 367 -11.52 -14.91 14.05
CA TRP A 367 -12.85 -14.42 13.76
C TRP A 367 -13.92 -15.32 14.39
N LYS A 368 -14.47 -14.88 15.52
CA LYS A 368 -15.45 -15.64 16.32
C LYS A 368 -16.66 -16.06 15.50
N SER A 369 -17.18 -17.26 15.74
CA SER A 369 -18.41 -17.77 15.12
C SER A 369 -19.63 -16.93 15.50
N ARG A 370 -20.72 -17.06 14.73
CA ARG A 370 -21.99 -16.39 15.02
C ARG A 370 -22.64 -17.00 16.27
N PRO A 371 -23.41 -16.20 17.05
CA PRO A 371 -24.17 -16.73 18.17
C PRO A 371 -25.14 -17.83 17.70
N ILE A 372 -25.14 -18.98 18.39
CA ILE A 372 -25.96 -20.14 18.04
C ILE A 372 -27.46 -19.80 18.02
N TRP A 373 -27.90 -18.81 18.80
CA TRP A 373 -29.31 -18.38 18.78
C TRP A 373 -29.75 -17.95 17.38
N GLN A 374 -28.86 -17.35 16.57
CA GLN A 374 -29.23 -16.84 15.25
C GLN A 374 -29.60 -18.00 14.33
N PHE A 375 -28.87 -19.11 14.44
CA PHE A 375 -29.21 -20.35 13.76
C PHE A 375 -30.55 -20.91 14.27
N LEU A 376 -30.77 -20.90 15.59
CA LEU A 376 -32.02 -21.38 16.19
C LEU A 376 -33.25 -20.57 15.72
N LEU A 377 -33.13 -19.25 15.60
CA LEU A 377 -34.17 -18.39 15.03
C LEU A 377 -34.45 -18.74 13.56
N LEU A 378 -33.41 -19.00 12.77
CA LEU A 378 -33.54 -19.36 11.36
C LEU A 378 -34.22 -20.74 11.20
N LEU A 379 -33.88 -21.69 12.08
CA LEU A 379 -34.54 -22.99 12.16
C LEU A 379 -36.03 -22.85 12.51
N LEU A 380 -36.36 -22.05 13.54
CA LEU A 380 -37.75 -21.79 13.92
C LEU A 380 -38.54 -21.12 12.79
N PHE A 381 -37.92 -20.18 12.07
CA PHE A 381 -38.54 -19.56 10.90
C PHE A 381 -38.82 -20.56 9.79
N ALA A 382 -37.85 -21.43 9.47
CA ALA A 382 -38.03 -22.49 8.47
C ALA A 382 -39.16 -23.45 8.87
N LEU A 383 -39.18 -23.90 10.12
CA LEU A 383 -40.24 -24.77 10.65
C LEU A 383 -41.62 -24.09 10.61
N GLY A 384 -41.70 -22.81 10.97
CA GLY A 384 -42.92 -22.02 10.88
C GLY A 384 -43.41 -21.86 9.44
N PHE A 385 -42.48 -21.63 8.50
CA PHE A 385 -42.79 -21.53 7.07
C PHE A 385 -43.33 -22.86 6.52
N PHE A 386 -42.60 -23.97 6.73
CA PHE A 386 -43.04 -25.30 6.25
C PHE A 386 -44.34 -25.75 6.92
N GLY A 387 -44.50 -25.50 8.23
CA GLY A 387 -45.74 -25.77 8.95
C GLY A 387 -46.92 -24.96 8.42
N GLY A 388 -46.71 -23.67 8.13
CA GLY A 388 -47.72 -22.80 7.51
C GLY A 388 -48.14 -23.29 6.13
N VAL A 389 -47.18 -23.66 5.28
CA VAL A 389 -47.46 -24.21 3.94
C VAL A 389 -48.24 -25.53 4.02
N ALA A 390 -47.82 -26.46 4.90
CA ALA A 390 -48.52 -27.72 5.11
C ALA A 390 -49.96 -27.50 5.60
N PHE A 391 -50.17 -26.56 6.52
CA PHE A 391 -51.50 -26.19 7.01
C PHE A 391 -52.40 -25.64 5.90
N ILE A 392 -51.86 -24.77 5.04
CA ILE A 392 -52.59 -24.22 3.89
C ILE A 392 -52.98 -25.34 2.92
N ILE A 393 -52.04 -26.25 2.57
CA ILE A 393 -52.31 -27.39 1.69
C ILE A 393 -53.39 -28.30 2.30
N TRP A 394 -53.27 -28.64 3.59
CA TRP A 394 -54.25 -29.45 4.29
C TRP A 394 -55.65 -28.82 4.29
N ARG A 395 -55.73 -27.50 4.51
CA ARG A 395 -56.98 -26.75 4.45
C ARG A 395 -57.59 -26.72 3.04
N LEU A 396 -56.76 -26.67 2.00
CA LEU A 396 -57.22 -26.71 0.61
C LEU A 396 -57.78 -28.10 0.22
N LEU A 397 -57.17 -29.18 0.74
CA LEU A 397 -57.56 -30.57 0.44
C LEU A 397 -58.77 -31.07 1.23
N ASN A 398 -59.07 -30.47 2.40
CA ASN A 398 -60.21 -30.84 3.24
C ASN A 398 -61.23 -29.69 3.35
N PRO A 399 -62.02 -29.42 2.28
CA PRO A 399 -63.08 -28.42 2.34
C PRO A 399 -64.18 -28.87 3.33
N GLU A 400 -64.79 -27.92 4.03
CA GLU A 400 -65.85 -28.27 5.00
C GLU A 400 -67.04 -28.93 4.29
N PRO A 401 -67.68 -29.95 4.91
CA PRO A 401 -68.67 -30.79 4.26
C PRO A 401 -70.00 -30.06 3.96
N LEU A 402 -70.76 -30.61 3.01
CA LEU A 402 -72.13 -30.20 2.69
C LEU A 402 -73.04 -30.42 3.91
N LYS A 403 -73.81 -29.40 4.29
CA LYS A 403 -74.76 -29.45 5.41
C LYS A 403 -76.12 -28.86 5.01
N ILE A 404 -77.19 -29.54 5.42
CA ILE A 404 -78.55 -28.99 5.40
C ILE A 404 -78.69 -28.13 6.66
N ILE A 405 -78.86 -26.82 6.51
CA ILE A 405 -79.02 -25.89 7.64
C ILE A 405 -80.44 -25.99 8.19
N ASN A 406 -81.44 -25.87 7.32
CA ASN A 406 -82.84 -25.84 7.68
C ASN A 406 -83.64 -26.78 6.79
N PHE A 407 -84.60 -27.47 7.40
CA PHE A 407 -85.60 -28.28 6.69
C PHE A 407 -86.92 -28.20 7.45
N SER A 408 -87.96 -27.67 6.81
CA SER A 408 -89.28 -27.53 7.41
C SER A 408 -90.39 -27.77 6.39
N ALA A 409 -91.59 -28.09 6.88
CA ALA A 409 -92.80 -28.15 6.05
C ALA A 409 -93.67 -26.94 6.36
N ASN A 410 -94.36 -26.40 5.35
CA ASN A 410 -95.20 -25.21 5.54
C ASN A 410 -96.42 -25.45 6.42
N ASN A 411 -96.92 -26.69 6.49
CA ASN A 411 -98.01 -27.09 7.39
C ASN A 411 -97.61 -28.37 8.13
N SER A 412 -97.80 -28.37 9.45
CA SER A 412 -97.63 -29.56 10.30
C SER A 412 -98.83 -30.50 10.26
N GLU A 413 -99.99 -30.02 9.81
CA GLU A 413 -101.24 -30.77 9.72
C GLU A 413 -101.75 -30.75 8.26
N ILE A 414 -101.92 -31.92 7.67
CA ILE A 414 -102.38 -32.09 6.29
C ILE A 414 -103.85 -32.49 6.36
N LEU A 415 -104.75 -31.59 5.96
CA LEU A 415 -106.17 -31.90 5.79
C LEU A 415 -106.40 -32.68 4.48
N GLU A 416 -107.45 -33.50 4.44
CA GLU A 416 -107.79 -34.35 3.29
C GLU A 416 -107.76 -33.58 1.96
N GLY A 417 -107.01 -34.09 0.98
CA GLY A 417 -106.81 -33.45 -0.33
C GLY A 417 -105.78 -32.31 -0.36
N GLY A 418 -105.14 -32.01 0.77
CA GLY A 418 -104.11 -30.98 0.90
C GLY A 418 -102.78 -31.31 0.23
N GLU A 419 -102.09 -30.28 -0.25
CA GLU A 419 -100.79 -30.37 -0.91
C GLU A 419 -99.65 -30.17 0.10
N VAL A 420 -98.60 -31.00 0.02
CA VAL A 420 -97.40 -30.85 0.86
C VAL A 420 -96.37 -29.96 0.17
N ARG A 421 -95.91 -28.93 0.89
CA ARG A 421 -94.86 -28.01 0.45
C ARG A 421 -93.72 -27.95 1.48
N LEU A 422 -92.49 -28.07 0.98
CA LEU A 422 -91.28 -28.18 1.78
C LEU A 422 -90.38 -26.95 1.61
N ASN A 423 -89.71 -26.56 2.69
CA ASN A 423 -88.67 -25.54 2.69
C ASN A 423 -87.35 -26.18 3.12
N TRP A 424 -86.26 -25.87 2.42
CA TRP A 424 -84.93 -26.30 2.84
C TRP A 424 -83.82 -25.34 2.43
N GLU A 425 -82.77 -25.34 3.23
CA GLU A 425 -81.54 -24.58 3.00
C GLU A 425 -80.34 -25.53 3.03
N ILE A 426 -79.62 -25.64 1.92
CA ILE A 426 -78.43 -26.48 1.78
C ILE A 426 -77.20 -25.62 1.53
N THR A 427 -76.16 -25.76 2.35
CA THR A 427 -74.86 -25.11 2.13
C THR A 427 -73.98 -25.91 1.18
N LYS A 428 -73.19 -25.19 0.38
CA LYS A 428 -72.23 -25.76 -0.59
C LYS A 428 -72.90 -26.73 -1.57
N TYR A 429 -74.09 -26.35 -2.03
CA TYR A 429 -74.93 -27.17 -2.90
C TYR A 429 -74.24 -27.57 -4.22
N ASN A 430 -73.18 -26.87 -4.64
CA ASN A 430 -72.34 -27.26 -5.78
C ASN A 430 -71.68 -28.66 -5.62
N GLN A 431 -71.58 -29.18 -4.40
CA GLN A 431 -71.08 -30.53 -4.12
C GLN A 431 -72.21 -31.59 -4.15
N LEU A 432 -73.48 -31.18 -4.28
CA LEU A 432 -74.65 -32.05 -4.26
C LEU A 432 -74.82 -32.77 -5.61
N LYS A 433 -74.61 -34.08 -5.62
CA LYS A 433 -74.79 -34.92 -6.83
C LYS A 433 -76.20 -35.49 -6.97
N LYS A 434 -76.86 -35.74 -5.83
CA LYS A 434 -78.18 -36.37 -5.77
C LYS A 434 -78.93 -35.87 -4.55
N LEU A 435 -80.20 -35.52 -4.73
CA LEU A 435 -81.14 -35.22 -3.65
C LEU A 435 -82.29 -36.21 -3.72
N GLU A 436 -82.47 -37.01 -2.67
CA GLU A 436 -83.61 -37.91 -2.54
C GLU A 436 -84.56 -37.39 -1.47
N LEU A 437 -85.81 -37.14 -1.87
CA LEU A 437 -86.89 -36.79 -0.96
C LEU A 437 -87.78 -38.01 -0.79
N ASN A 438 -87.78 -38.59 0.39
CA ASN A 438 -88.54 -39.79 0.72
C ASN A 438 -89.68 -39.45 1.67
N VAL A 439 -90.92 -39.67 1.23
CA VAL A 439 -92.14 -39.56 2.05
C VAL A 439 -92.54 -40.96 2.47
N LYS A 440 -92.71 -41.18 3.78
CA LYS A 440 -92.94 -42.52 4.32
C LYS A 440 -94.34 -43.06 4.09
N GLU A 441 -95.38 -42.23 4.00
CA GLU A 441 -96.75 -42.73 3.85
C GLU A 441 -97.67 -41.68 3.20
N PRO A 442 -98.33 -42.01 2.06
CA PRO A 442 -98.07 -43.19 1.23
C PRO A 442 -96.65 -43.14 0.64
N GLU A 443 -95.94 -44.27 0.70
CA GLU A 443 -94.53 -44.38 0.28
C GLU A 443 -94.31 -43.79 -1.11
N SER A 444 -93.58 -42.68 -1.15
CA SER A 444 -93.18 -42.07 -2.41
C SER A 444 -91.84 -41.39 -2.27
N SER A 445 -90.92 -41.76 -3.15
CA SER A 445 -89.61 -41.14 -3.27
C SER A 445 -89.54 -40.35 -4.58
N LYS A 446 -88.98 -39.14 -4.49
CA LYS A 446 -88.62 -38.34 -5.67
C LYS A 446 -87.12 -38.08 -5.59
N ALA A 447 -86.39 -38.69 -6.52
CA ALA A 447 -84.95 -38.52 -6.63
C ALA A 447 -84.65 -37.50 -7.73
N PHE A 448 -83.86 -36.48 -7.38
CA PHE A 448 -83.28 -35.54 -8.31
C PHE A 448 -81.80 -35.87 -8.43
N VAL A 449 -81.38 -36.26 -9.63
CA VAL A 449 -79.98 -36.49 -9.97
C VAL A 449 -79.53 -35.29 -10.77
N PHE A 450 -78.56 -34.54 -10.25
CA PHE A 450 -78.14 -33.29 -10.87
C PHE A 450 -76.91 -33.54 -11.73
N GLU A 451 -77.10 -33.61 -13.05
CA GLU A 451 -76.00 -33.75 -14.02
C GLU A 451 -75.59 -32.38 -14.62
N GLY A 452 -76.01 -31.27 -14.01
CA GLY A 452 -75.75 -29.92 -14.50
C GLY A 452 -76.32 -28.82 -13.60
N ASN A 453 -76.91 -27.79 -14.20
CA ASN A 453 -77.42 -26.63 -13.47
C ASN A 453 -78.64 -27.00 -12.60
N ILE A 454 -78.39 -27.27 -11.31
CA ILE A 454 -79.33 -27.70 -10.26
C ILE A 454 -80.60 -26.82 -10.24
N LEU A 455 -80.47 -25.51 -10.46
CA LEU A 455 -81.58 -24.56 -10.47
C LEU A 455 -82.56 -24.82 -11.61
N ASN A 456 -82.07 -25.20 -12.79
CA ASN A 456 -82.94 -25.43 -13.95
C ASN A 456 -83.76 -26.72 -13.77
N GLU A 457 -83.19 -27.74 -13.13
CA GLU A 457 -83.92 -29.00 -12.89
C GLU A 457 -84.96 -28.87 -11.77
N LEU A 458 -84.67 -28.08 -10.74
CA LEU A 458 -85.63 -27.81 -9.67
C LEU A 458 -86.73 -26.81 -10.09
N ASN A 459 -86.43 -25.89 -11.02
CA ASN A 459 -87.38 -24.89 -11.52
C ASN A 459 -88.08 -25.29 -12.83
N LYS A 460 -87.84 -26.49 -13.39
CA LYS A 460 -88.55 -27.00 -14.57
C LYS A 460 -90.06 -27.04 -14.29
N ASN A 461 -90.86 -26.54 -15.25
CA ASN A 461 -92.33 -26.43 -15.20
C ASN A 461 -92.93 -25.41 -14.20
N GLY A 462 -92.16 -24.42 -13.75
CA GLY A 462 -92.71 -23.28 -12.99
C GLY A 462 -93.23 -23.63 -11.59
N GLN A 463 -92.75 -24.73 -11.00
CA GLN A 463 -93.33 -25.33 -9.79
C GLN A 463 -92.60 -25.02 -8.46
N SER A 464 -91.55 -24.18 -8.43
CA SER A 464 -91.02 -23.58 -7.18
C SER A 464 -89.92 -22.54 -7.42
N PRO A 465 -89.67 -21.57 -6.51
CA PRO A 465 -88.56 -20.62 -6.60
C PRO A 465 -87.36 -21.06 -5.74
N CYS A 466 -86.60 -22.06 -6.18
CA CYS A 466 -85.28 -22.27 -5.59
C CYS A 466 -84.35 -21.14 -6.02
N LYS A 467 -83.60 -20.56 -5.09
CA LYS A 467 -82.60 -19.49 -5.32
C LYS A 467 -81.23 -19.92 -4.80
N ASN A 468 -80.19 -19.37 -5.43
CA ASN A 468 -78.82 -19.48 -4.95
C ASN A 468 -78.40 -18.15 -4.33
N GLU A 469 -78.02 -18.19 -3.06
CA GLU A 469 -77.40 -17.06 -2.37
C GLU A 469 -76.09 -17.54 -1.74
N GLN A 470 -74.96 -16.96 -2.15
CA GLN A 470 -73.64 -17.20 -1.54
C GLN A 470 -73.29 -18.70 -1.33
N ASN A 471 -73.49 -19.53 -2.36
CA ASN A 471 -73.23 -20.98 -2.33
C ASN A 471 -74.16 -21.74 -1.37
N LYS A 472 -75.34 -21.17 -1.07
CA LYS A 472 -76.46 -21.82 -0.41
C LYS A 472 -77.61 -21.98 -1.40
N LEU A 473 -78.21 -23.16 -1.43
CA LEU A 473 -79.45 -23.41 -2.15
C LEU A 473 -80.60 -23.28 -1.16
N ILE A 474 -81.42 -22.26 -1.37
CA ILE A 474 -82.61 -21.99 -0.58
C ILE A 474 -83.80 -22.31 -1.46
N CYS A 475 -84.62 -23.28 -1.04
CA CYS A 475 -85.85 -23.63 -1.72
C CYS A 475 -87.00 -23.41 -0.76
N ASP A 476 -87.85 -22.46 -1.08
CA ASP A 476 -89.06 -22.19 -0.33
C ASP A 476 -90.28 -22.72 -1.10
N ASN A 477 -91.21 -23.32 -0.39
CA ASN A 477 -92.50 -23.73 -0.90
C ASN A 477 -92.43 -24.75 -2.05
N PHE A 478 -91.45 -25.67 -1.99
CA PHE A 478 -91.22 -26.66 -3.04
C PHE A 478 -92.37 -27.67 -3.15
N TYR A 479 -92.95 -27.80 -4.35
CA TYR A 479 -94.14 -28.62 -4.59
C TYR A 479 -93.80 -30.08 -4.90
N MET A 480 -94.37 -31.02 -4.13
CA MET A 480 -94.12 -32.46 -4.28
C MET A 480 -95.00 -33.19 -5.32
N GLY A 481 -96.03 -32.54 -5.89
CA GLY A 481 -96.74 -33.08 -7.05
C GLY A 481 -97.82 -34.13 -6.82
N LYS A 482 -98.22 -34.43 -5.57
CA LYS A 482 -99.25 -35.45 -5.30
C LYS A 482 -100.35 -34.96 -4.35
N LYS A 483 -101.60 -35.28 -4.71
CA LYS A 483 -102.79 -35.21 -3.86
C LYS A 483 -102.97 -36.56 -3.16
N VAL A 484 -103.32 -36.54 -1.88
CA VAL A 484 -103.61 -37.75 -1.09
C VAL A 484 -104.87 -38.41 -1.68
N LEU A 485 -104.75 -39.68 -2.10
CA LEU A 485 -105.88 -40.48 -2.63
C LEU A 485 -106.66 -41.10 -1.47
N LYS A 486 -107.99 -41.09 -1.61
CA LYS A 486 -108.99 -41.50 -0.61
C LYS A 486 -108.98 -43.03 -0.40
N GLU A 487 -108.83 -43.46 0.85
CA GLU A 487 -108.99 -44.84 1.30
C GLU A 487 -110.47 -45.26 1.37
N ASN A 488 -110.74 -46.54 1.17
CA ASN A 488 -111.84 -47.23 1.85
C ASN A 488 -111.23 -48.11 2.94
N ILE A 489 -111.13 -47.59 4.16
CA ILE A 489 -110.93 -48.39 5.39
C ILE A 489 -112.10 -48.07 6.32
N PRO A 490 -112.81 -49.07 6.89
CA PRO A 490 -113.76 -48.82 7.96
C PRO A 490 -113.03 -48.44 9.25
N SER A 491 -113.56 -47.43 9.93
CA SER A 491 -113.20 -46.91 11.25
C SER A 491 -112.44 -47.87 12.18
N ILE A 492 -111.23 -47.48 12.59
CA ILE A 492 -110.72 -47.37 13.98
C ILE A 492 -109.22 -47.01 13.90
N TYR A 493 -108.76 -46.10 14.78
CA TYR A 493 -107.42 -45.50 14.94
C TYR A 493 -107.14 -44.17 14.21
N LYS A 494 -107.52 -43.08 14.89
CA LYS A 494 -106.73 -41.85 14.96
C LYS A 494 -105.38 -42.17 15.60
N HIS A 495 -104.27 -41.96 14.89
CA HIS A 495 -103.06 -41.35 15.46
C HIS A 495 -102.02 -41.01 14.38
N SER A 496 -101.59 -39.75 14.42
CA SER A 496 -100.23 -39.24 14.13
C SER A 496 -99.23 -40.27 13.60
N ILE A 497 -98.51 -39.92 12.53
CA ILE A 497 -97.04 -39.85 12.53
C ILE A 497 -96.52 -39.16 11.25
N ALA A 498 -95.93 -37.97 11.40
CA ALA A 498 -94.90 -37.47 10.51
C ALA A 498 -93.54 -37.83 11.12
N LYS A 499 -92.82 -38.78 10.51
CA LYS A 499 -91.42 -39.10 10.87
C LYS A 499 -90.61 -39.37 9.62
N VAL A 500 -90.23 -38.34 8.88
CA VAL A 500 -89.22 -38.49 7.82
C VAL A 500 -87.85 -38.55 8.49
N ALA A 501 -87.24 -39.74 8.46
CA ALA A 501 -85.90 -39.97 8.97
C ALA A 501 -84.91 -39.82 7.80
N TYR A 502 -83.89 -38.97 7.99
CA TYR A 502 -82.81 -38.79 7.02
C TYR A 502 -81.73 -39.85 7.24
N HIS A 503 -81.44 -40.63 6.19
CA HIS A 503 -80.29 -41.53 6.17
C HIS A 503 -79.38 -41.12 5.00
N PHE A 504 -78.31 -40.37 5.29
CA PHE A 504 -77.29 -40.07 4.30
C PHE A 504 -76.13 -41.05 4.48
N ARG A 505 -75.88 -41.90 3.47
CA ARG A 505 -74.77 -42.86 3.47
C ARG A 505 -73.71 -42.35 2.50
N GLU A 506 -72.70 -41.64 3.02
CA GLU A 506 -71.51 -41.31 2.24
C GLU A 506 -70.71 -42.58 1.93
N LYS A 507 -70.55 -42.88 0.65
CA LYS A 507 -69.59 -43.88 0.16
C LYS A 507 -68.68 -43.25 -0.89
N ILE A 508 -67.82 -42.31 -0.47
CA ILE A 508 -66.63 -41.92 -1.24
C ILE A 508 -65.46 -41.74 -0.26
N LEU A 509 -64.87 -42.86 0.16
CA LEU A 509 -63.57 -42.88 0.82
C LEU A 509 -62.94 -44.27 0.62
N ASN A 510 -62.60 -44.64 -0.62
CA ASN A 510 -61.64 -45.72 -0.87
C ASN A 510 -61.13 -45.84 -2.32
N LYS A 511 -60.62 -44.75 -2.92
CA LYS A 511 -59.83 -44.87 -4.17
C LYS A 511 -58.67 -43.89 -4.34
N ARG A 512 -58.16 -43.29 -3.25
CA ARG A 512 -56.99 -42.39 -3.28
C ARG A 512 -55.81 -42.76 -2.38
N ASN A 513 -55.88 -43.85 -1.61
CA ASN A 513 -54.78 -44.30 -0.72
C ASN A 513 -54.02 -45.54 -1.21
N ARG A 514 -53.95 -45.80 -2.52
CA ARG A 514 -53.12 -46.89 -3.09
C ARG A 514 -52.07 -46.44 -4.11
N LYS A 515 -51.63 -45.19 -4.08
CA LYS A 515 -50.53 -44.72 -4.95
C LYS A 515 -49.35 -44.00 -4.30
N ASN A 516 -49.34 -43.77 -2.98
CA ASN A 516 -48.20 -43.12 -2.31
C ASN A 516 -47.66 -43.98 -1.15
N GLN A 517 -47.37 -45.25 -1.41
CA GLN A 517 -46.57 -46.10 -0.50
C GLN A 517 -45.65 -47.05 -1.29
N SER A 518 -45.04 -46.51 -2.34
CA SER A 518 -43.85 -47.08 -2.97
C SER A 518 -42.98 -45.92 -3.43
N GLN A 519 -41.77 -45.82 -2.85
CA GLN A 519 -40.78 -44.74 -2.97
C GLN A 519 -40.96 -43.60 -1.94
N PHE A 520 -40.62 -43.89 -0.68
CA PHE A 520 -39.39 -43.39 -0.04
C PHE A 520 -38.95 -44.39 1.02
#